data_AF-A0A8T3MT75-F1
#
_entry.id   AF-A0A8T3MT75-F1
#
_cell.length_a   1.000
_cell.length_b   1.000
_cell.length_c   1.000
_cell.angle_alpha   90.00
_cell.angle_beta   90.00
_cell.angle_gamma   90.00
#
_symmetry.space_group_name_H-M   'P 1'
#
loop_
_entity.id
_entity.type
_entity.pdbx_description
1 polymer ?
#
loop_
_entity_poly.entity_id
_entity_poly.type
_entity_poly.pdbx_seq_one_letter_code
_entity_poly.pdbx_strand_id
1 'polypeptide(L)'
;MSPRKERAIDGIVARGEVGGRTVQIVETGAVECHVYEPAPLREGQVRVRTVRSAISTGTEMTFYGKDASNVYLHKKWNEELRLFEQGTPSIDYPF
;
A
#
# COMPACT_ATOMS: atom_id res chain seq x y z
N MET A 1 17.57 -16.84 -15.27
CA MET A 1 18.00 -16.77 -13.85
C MET A 1 18.38 -18.17 -13.37
N SER A 2 19.23 -18.32 -12.34
CA SER A 2 19.63 -19.64 -11.84
C SER A 2 18.55 -20.26 -10.94
N PRO A 3 18.21 -21.57 -11.10
CA PRO A 3 17.14 -22.25 -10.36
C PRO A 3 17.37 -22.39 -8.84
N ARG A 4 18.50 -21.89 -8.33
CA ARG A 4 18.80 -21.80 -6.89
C ARG A 4 18.26 -20.52 -6.26
N LYS A 5 18.12 -19.44 -7.02
CA LYS A 5 17.60 -18.15 -6.53
C LYS A 5 16.07 -18.15 -6.40
N GLU A 6 15.35 -18.79 -7.32
CA GLU A 6 13.89 -18.98 -7.24
C GLU A 6 13.48 -19.74 -5.97
N ARG A 7 14.10 -20.91 -5.72
CA ARG A 7 13.83 -21.72 -4.52
C ARG A 7 14.11 -21.01 -3.19
N ALA A 8 15.01 -20.03 -3.18
CA ALA A 8 15.27 -19.24 -1.98
C ALA A 8 14.15 -18.21 -1.71
N ILE A 9 13.53 -17.65 -2.76
CA ILE A 9 12.48 -16.63 -2.65
C ILE A 9 11.14 -17.27 -2.29
N ASP A 10 10.78 -18.40 -2.90
CA ASP A 10 9.53 -19.12 -2.56
C ASP A 10 9.53 -19.55 -1.09
N GLY A 11 10.69 -19.94 -0.56
CA GLY A 11 10.87 -20.23 0.86
C GLY A 11 10.69 -19.00 1.77
N ILE A 12 11.10 -17.81 1.33
CA ILE A 12 10.92 -16.55 2.08
C ILE A 12 9.42 -16.15 2.10
N VAL A 13 8.73 -16.33 0.97
CA VAL A 13 7.28 -16.11 0.87
C VAL A 13 6.54 -17.11 1.77
N ALA A 14 6.89 -18.40 1.72
CA ALA A 14 6.27 -19.43 2.55
C ALA A 14 6.47 -19.21 4.07
N ARG A 15 7.55 -18.53 4.47
CA ARG A 15 7.79 -18.15 5.87
C ARG A 15 7.16 -16.80 6.27
N GLY A 16 6.44 -16.14 5.36
CA GLY A 16 5.78 -14.85 5.62
C GLY A 16 6.76 -13.70 5.83
N GLU A 17 8.02 -13.84 5.38
CA GLU A 17 9.04 -12.81 5.52
C GLU A 17 8.89 -11.68 4.48
N VAL A 18 8.20 -11.95 3.37
CA VAL A 18 7.88 -10.95 2.33
C VAL A 18 6.45 -11.15 1.85
N GLY A 19 5.71 -10.05 1.72
CA GLY A 19 4.31 -10.07 1.34
C GLY A 19 3.45 -10.79 2.38
N GLY A 20 2.20 -11.08 2.05
CA GLY A 20 1.34 -11.88 2.93
C GLY A 20 0.68 -11.08 4.04
N ARG A 21 1.21 -9.90 4.39
CA ARG A 21 0.62 -9.02 5.40
C ARG A 21 1.01 -7.57 5.16
N THR A 22 0.05 -6.68 5.30
CA THR A 22 0.23 -5.22 5.28
C THR A 22 -0.52 -4.57 6.44
N VAL A 23 -0.22 -3.30 6.67
CA VAL A 23 -1.08 -2.41 7.45
C VAL A 23 -1.90 -1.60 6.45
N GLN A 24 -3.20 -1.47 6.69
CA GLN A 24 -4.09 -0.67 5.86
C GLN A 24 -4.96 0.24 6.72
N ILE A 25 -5.48 1.31 6.12
CA ILE A 25 -6.50 2.15 6.72
C ILE A 25 -7.83 1.79 6.08
N VAL A 26 -8.85 1.55 6.91
CA VAL A 26 -10.22 1.23 6.46
C VAL A 26 -11.11 2.46 6.51
N GLU A 27 -12.31 2.37 5.92
CA GLU A 27 -13.26 3.48 5.76
C GLU A 27 -13.58 4.23 7.07
N THR A 28 -13.52 3.55 8.21
CA THR A 28 -13.74 4.18 9.54
C THR A 28 -12.56 5.05 10.01
N GLY A 29 -11.46 5.09 9.24
CA GLY A 29 -10.18 5.70 9.62
C GLY A 29 -9.35 4.85 10.57
N ALA A 30 -9.80 3.64 10.89
CA ALA A 30 -9.06 2.71 11.75
C ALA A 30 -7.90 2.05 10.99
N VAL A 31 -6.85 1.71 11.72
CA VAL A 31 -5.69 0.97 11.20
C VAL A 31 -5.83 -0.50 11.55
N GLU A 32 -5.67 -1.37 10.56
CA GLU A 32 -5.69 -2.81 10.76
C GLU A 32 -4.55 -3.53 10.03
N CYS A 33 -4.30 -4.76 10.45
CA CYS A 33 -3.42 -5.67 9.72
C CYS A 33 -4.24 -6.50 8.75
N HIS A 34 -3.89 -6.44 7.47
CA HIS A 34 -4.54 -7.19 6.42
C HIS A 34 -3.62 -8.26 5.85
N VAL A 35 -4.13 -9.48 5.69
CA VAL A 35 -3.42 -10.60 5.08
C VAL A 35 -3.88 -10.74 3.64
N TYR A 36 -2.94 -10.85 2.71
CA TYR A 36 -3.24 -10.89 1.28
C TYR A 36 -2.34 -11.91 0.56
N GLU A 37 -2.83 -12.47 -0.55
CA GLU A 37 -2.04 -13.38 -1.36
C GLU A 37 -0.98 -12.62 -2.18
N PRO A 38 0.32 -12.93 -2.05
CA PRO A 38 1.35 -12.26 -2.82
C PRO A 38 1.19 -12.49 -4.33
N ALA A 39 0.98 -11.42 -5.10
CA ALA A 39 0.85 -11.51 -6.55
C ALA A 39 2.11 -12.12 -7.22
N PRO A 40 1.98 -12.82 -8.36
CA PRO A 40 3.12 -13.35 -9.11
C PRO A 40 4.10 -12.26 -9.56
N LEU A 41 5.41 -12.59 -9.60
CA LEU A 41 6.42 -11.68 -10.13
C LEU A 41 6.40 -11.66 -11.66
N ARG A 42 6.30 -10.47 -12.24
CA ARG A 42 6.48 -10.26 -13.69
C ARG A 42 7.94 -10.01 -14.03
N GLU A 43 8.27 -10.10 -15.31
CA GLU A 43 9.60 -9.74 -15.81
C GLU A 43 9.99 -8.32 -15.37
N GLY A 44 11.24 -8.15 -14.92
CA GLY A 44 11.77 -6.89 -14.41
C GLY A 44 11.34 -6.52 -12.97
N GLN A 45 10.47 -7.29 -12.32
CA GLN A 45 10.06 -7.04 -10.93
C GLN A 45 10.96 -7.76 -9.92
N VAL A 46 11.02 -7.23 -8.70
CA VAL A 46 11.75 -7.81 -7.57
C VAL A 46 10.88 -7.89 -6.33
N ARG A 47 11.20 -8.84 -5.43
CA ARG A 47 10.64 -8.88 -4.08
C ARG A 47 11.53 -8.07 -3.14
N VAL A 48 10.92 -7.22 -2.32
CA VAL A 48 11.61 -6.45 -1.29
C VAL A 48 11.11 -6.88 0.08
N ARG A 49 12.04 -7.17 0.99
CA ARG A 49 11.72 -7.39 2.40
C ARG A 49 11.84 -6.07 3.15
N THR A 50 10.71 -5.56 3.66
CA THR A 50 10.71 -4.40 4.55
C THR A 50 11.36 -4.78 5.88
N VAL A 51 12.57 -4.28 6.12
CA VAL A 51 13.27 -4.50 7.42
C VAL A 51 12.81 -3.47 8.44
N ARG A 52 12.59 -2.25 7.99
CA ARG A 52 12.10 -1.11 8.77
C ARG A 52 11.25 -0.24 7.85
N SER A 53 10.17 0.29 8.39
CA SER A 53 9.36 1.33 7.77
C SER A 53 9.21 2.49 8.76
N ALA A 54 9.11 3.70 8.25
CA ALA A 54 8.86 4.90 9.05
C ALA A 54 7.61 5.59 8.52
N ILE A 55 6.85 6.20 9.42
CA ILE A 55 5.62 6.93 9.11
C ILE A 55 5.94 8.42 9.17
N SER A 56 5.71 9.13 8.07
CA SER A 56 5.79 10.57 7.96
C SER A 56 4.54 11.22 8.56
N THR A 57 4.78 12.30 9.29
CA THR A 57 3.71 13.18 9.78
C THR A 57 3.02 13.95 8.65
N GLY A 58 3.74 14.25 7.56
CA GLY A 58 3.21 15.08 6.46
C GLY A 58 2.54 14.28 5.33
N THR A 59 2.83 12.99 5.22
CA THR A 59 2.28 12.14 4.15
C THR A 59 1.31 11.14 4.74
N GLU A 60 1.81 10.16 5.52
CA GLU A 60 0.97 9.07 6.01
C GLU A 60 -0.04 9.51 7.06
N MET A 61 0.31 10.44 7.97
CA MET A 61 -0.63 10.87 9.02
C MET A 61 -1.79 11.71 8.51
N THR A 62 -1.72 12.23 7.28
CA THR A 62 -2.87 12.93 6.68
C THR A 62 -4.01 11.98 6.31
N PHE A 63 -3.73 10.69 6.15
CA PHE A 63 -4.71 9.64 5.84
C PHE A 63 -5.35 9.02 7.08
N TYR A 64 -4.81 9.28 8.26
CA TYR A 64 -5.15 8.56 9.48
C TYR A 64 -6.30 9.22 10.25
N GLY A 65 -7.20 8.37 10.77
CA GLY A 65 -8.30 8.77 11.64
C GLY A 65 -9.59 9.14 10.91
N LYS A 66 -10.65 9.33 11.69
CA LYS A 66 -12.00 9.64 11.19
C LYS A 66 -12.07 11.00 10.47
N ASP A 67 -11.25 11.95 10.92
CA ASP A 67 -11.17 13.31 10.37
C ASP A 67 -9.85 13.50 9.59
N ALA A 68 -9.46 12.47 8.82
CA ALA A 68 -8.25 12.48 7.99
C ALA A 68 -8.24 13.72 7.07
N SER A 69 -7.14 14.46 7.04
CA SER A 69 -7.03 15.75 6.34
C SER A 69 -6.60 15.62 4.88
N ASN A 70 -6.26 14.41 4.40
CA ASN A 70 -5.76 14.21 3.06
C ASN A 70 -6.83 14.53 2.00
N VAL A 71 -6.50 15.43 1.06
CA VAL A 71 -7.43 15.93 0.04
C VAL A 71 -7.90 14.82 -0.92
N TYR A 72 -7.10 13.78 -1.14
CA TYR A 72 -7.48 12.65 -1.99
C TYR A 72 -8.67 11.85 -1.45
N LEU A 73 -8.94 11.92 -0.14
CA LEU A 73 -10.07 11.26 0.51
C LEU A 73 -11.38 12.04 0.36
N HIS A 74 -11.31 13.31 -0.05
CA HIS A 74 -12.45 14.24 -0.04
C HIS A 74 -12.72 14.92 -1.38
N LYS A 75 -11.76 14.87 -2.31
CA LYS A 75 -11.82 15.54 -3.61
C LYS A 75 -11.31 14.66 -4.72
N LYS A 76 -11.72 15.01 -5.94
CA LYS A 76 -11.26 14.38 -7.17
C LYS A 76 -9.99 15.06 -7.67
N TRP A 77 -8.96 14.29 -7.95
CA TRP A 77 -7.78 14.70 -8.71
C TRP A 77 -8.13 14.76 -10.21
N ASN A 78 -7.95 15.93 -10.81
CA ASN A 78 -8.07 16.13 -12.24
C ASN A 78 -6.68 16.05 -12.89
N GLU A 79 -6.38 14.95 -13.59
CA GLU A 79 -5.06 14.70 -14.20
C GLU A 79 -4.69 15.72 -15.30
N GLU A 80 -5.67 16.21 -16.06
CA GLU A 80 -5.45 17.16 -17.15
C GLU A 80 -5.07 18.53 -16.61
N LEU A 81 -5.84 19.01 -15.64
CA LEU A 81 -5.66 20.33 -15.03
C LEU A 81 -4.67 20.33 -13.85
N ARG A 82 -4.29 19.14 -13.36
CA ARG A 82 -3.42 18.91 -12.18
C ARG A 82 -3.90 19.64 -10.93
N LEU A 83 -5.19 19.59 -10.66
CA LEU A 83 -5.83 20.25 -9.53
C LEU A 83 -6.91 19.39 -8.90
N PHE A 84 -7.26 19.71 -7.65
CA PHE A 84 -8.37 19.07 -6.96
C PHE A 84 -9.68 19.81 -7.18
N GLU A 85 -10.69 19.09 -7.68
CA GLU A 85 -12.04 19.59 -7.91
C GLU A 85 -13.05 18.91 -6.97
N GLN A 86 -14.24 19.50 -6.87
CA GLN A 86 -15.36 18.85 -6.18
C GLN A 86 -15.81 17.63 -6.99
N GLY A 87 -16.06 16.50 -6.33
CA GLY A 87 -16.46 15.26 -6.99
C GLY A 87 -16.16 14.04 -6.13
N THR A 88 -16.30 12.85 -6.71
CA THR A 88 -15.96 11.58 -6.06
C THR A 88 -14.47 11.57 -5.67
N PRO A 89 -14.13 11.15 -4.44
CA PRO A 89 -12.74 10.98 -4.01
C PRO A 89 -11.92 10.16 -5.01
N SER A 90 -10.64 10.49 -5.12
CA SER A 90 -9.73 9.79 -6.04
C SER A 90 -9.11 8.53 -5.47
N ILE A 91 -9.26 8.30 -4.17
CA ILE A 91 -8.80 7.09 -3.49
C ILE A 91 -10.00 6.50 -2.74
N ASP A 92 -10.18 5.20 -2.89
CA ASP A 92 -11.15 4.42 -2.14
C ASP A 92 -10.47 3.62 -1.02
N TYR A 93 -11.26 3.25 -0.02
CA TYR A 93 -10.84 2.34 1.04
C TYR A 93 -11.05 0.86 0.65
N PRO A 94 -10.26 -0.06 1.22
CA PRO A 94 -9.03 0.18 1.98
C PRO A 94 -7.84 0.50 1.06
N PHE A 95 -6.81 1.13 1.62
CA PHE A 95 -5.52 1.36 0.96
C PHE A 95 -4.34 1.08 1.89
#